data_AF-A0A382BIT6-F1
#
_entry.id   AF-A0A382BIT6-F1
#
_cell.length_a   1.000
_cell.length_b   1.000
_cell.length_c   1.000
_cell.angle_alpha   90.00
_cell.angle_beta   90.00
_cell.angle_gamma   90.00
#
_symmetry.space_group_name_H-M   'P 1'
#
loop_
_entity.id
_entity.type
_entity.pdbx_description
1 polymer ?
#
loop_
_entity_poly.entity_id
_entity_poly.type
_entity_poly.pdbx_seq_one_letter_code
_entity_poly.pdbx_strand_id
1 'polypeptide(L)'
;GFVLPFWIVIGTFAASMLVNLVANPILHTVGVLHTWEPGMSAIPTQIGNSFDFWLSFTIGSAILVALMGFWMVGKTLFQLRGKKGRGDTTEIPKDRGDIPIPVALGIWGVSTAGFVVLVAFLVPEFPWWITAAFGFIWTPIYSYIGARMIGLTGSPQGVSFPYLREGSFYLSGYQGAGIWFAPIPIFQWGFEAAAFKQLELTKTRFGSIIKLSAVTIVIMFVCSFIFWSFIWKLGPIPSSAYPYVQKFWPFHATMQAFWAKSTLPDAAGNALVSQIIRWDYIGTGFLGSALVLGLLALFKAPLAVFYGFVGGIGYWPHFVILNMVGALLGRYYFEHRFGEGRWRAYTPILLAGYSCGMGLVGMSSIAVALISKAVSSIVF
;
A
#
# COMPACT_ATOMS: atom_id res chain seq x y z
N GLY A 1 -9.42 -11.94 -5.84
CA GLY A 1 -9.70 -12.74 -7.06
C GLY A 1 -10.81 -12.13 -7.92
N PHE A 2 -12.08 -12.25 -7.53
CA PHE A 2 -13.24 -11.93 -8.38
C PHE A 2 -13.40 -10.46 -8.80
N VAL A 3 -12.97 -9.51 -7.96
CA VAL A 3 -13.15 -8.06 -8.20
C VAL A 3 -11.95 -7.42 -8.90
N LEU A 4 -10.76 -7.99 -8.70
CA LEU A 4 -9.53 -7.43 -9.25
C LEU A 4 -9.48 -7.66 -10.77
N PRO A 5 -8.90 -6.72 -11.55
CA PRO A 5 -8.69 -6.93 -12.97
C PRO A 5 -7.90 -8.21 -13.23
N PHE A 6 -8.47 -9.12 -14.02
CA PHE A 6 -7.94 -10.46 -14.25
C PHE A 6 -6.46 -10.47 -14.65
N TRP A 7 -6.06 -9.55 -15.53
CA TRP A 7 -4.69 -9.46 -16.02
C TRP A 7 -3.69 -8.96 -14.96
N ILE A 8 -4.13 -8.14 -14.00
CA ILE A 8 -3.30 -7.78 -12.84
C ILE A 8 -3.04 -9.04 -12.01
N VAL A 9 -4.08 -9.83 -11.72
CA VAL A 9 -3.94 -11.07 -10.94
C VAL A 9 -3.00 -12.07 -11.61
N ILE A 10 -3.10 -12.24 -12.94
CA ILE A 10 -2.16 -13.08 -13.70
C ILE A 10 -0.73 -12.57 -13.55
N GLY A 11 -0.49 -11.27 -13.75
CA GLY A 11 0.84 -10.68 -13.61
C GLY A 11 1.41 -10.94 -12.22
N THR A 12 0.63 -10.67 -11.17
CA THR A 12 1.04 -10.87 -9.77
C THR A 12 1.33 -12.34 -9.45
N PHE A 13 0.49 -13.25 -9.94
CA PHE A 13 0.71 -14.69 -9.79
C PHE A 13 1.98 -15.15 -10.52
N ALA A 14 2.15 -14.77 -11.79
CA ALA A 14 3.30 -15.14 -12.59
C ALA A 14 4.60 -14.64 -11.97
N ALA A 15 4.66 -13.37 -11.55
CA ALA A 15 5.81 -12.81 -10.87
C ALA A 15 6.13 -13.55 -9.58
N SER A 16 5.16 -13.73 -8.69
CA SER A 16 5.39 -14.40 -7.41
C SER A 16 5.86 -15.86 -7.59
N MET A 17 5.28 -16.61 -8.53
CA MET A 17 5.72 -17.98 -8.83
C MET A 17 7.13 -17.99 -9.43
N LEU A 18 7.39 -17.17 -10.46
CA LEU A 18 8.70 -17.11 -11.11
C LEU A 18 9.80 -16.70 -10.14
N VAL A 19 9.54 -15.67 -9.32
CA VAL A 19 10.49 -15.20 -8.31
C VAL A 19 10.82 -16.29 -7.31
N ASN A 20 9.81 -16.92 -6.70
CA ASN A 20 10.04 -17.84 -5.60
C ASN A 20 10.47 -19.24 -6.05
N LEU A 21 9.98 -19.74 -7.19
CA LEU A 21 10.23 -21.11 -7.65
C LEU A 21 11.39 -21.21 -8.65
N VAL A 22 11.73 -20.12 -9.35
CA VAL A 22 12.73 -20.14 -10.44
C VAL A 22 13.87 -19.18 -10.14
N ALA A 23 13.59 -17.89 -9.97
CA ALA A 23 14.64 -16.88 -9.82
C ALA A 23 15.43 -17.06 -8.52
N ASN A 24 14.76 -17.28 -7.38
CA ASN A 24 15.44 -17.49 -6.09
C ASN A 24 16.41 -18.67 -6.12
N PRO A 25 16.00 -19.90 -6.54
CA PRO A 25 16.95 -21.00 -6.70
C PRO A 25 18.13 -20.68 -7.61
N ILE A 26 17.89 -20.05 -8.77
CA ILE A 26 18.97 -19.69 -9.70
C ILE A 26 19.94 -18.68 -9.06
N LEU A 27 19.41 -17.61 -8.46
CA LEU A 27 20.22 -16.58 -7.81
C LEU A 27 21.01 -17.14 -6.61
N HIS A 28 20.46 -18.13 -5.91
CA HIS A 28 21.21 -18.85 -4.87
C HIS A 28 22.35 -19.68 -5.47
N THR A 29 22.12 -20.43 -6.56
CA THR A 29 23.20 -21.22 -7.21
C THR A 29 24.32 -20.37 -7.80
N VAL A 30 24.03 -19.14 -8.22
CA VAL A 30 25.02 -18.18 -8.74
C VAL A 30 25.73 -17.42 -7.60
N GLY A 31 25.33 -17.65 -6.35
CA GLY A 31 25.94 -17.02 -5.17
C GLY A 31 25.51 -15.58 -4.93
N VAL A 32 24.42 -15.12 -5.56
CA VAL A 32 23.86 -13.78 -5.33
C VAL A 32 23.10 -13.76 -3.99
N LEU A 33 22.25 -14.76 -3.74
CA LEU A 33 21.53 -14.94 -2.47
C LEU A 33 22.40 -15.74 -1.50
N HIS A 34 23.34 -15.06 -0.86
CA HIS A 34 24.38 -15.67 -0.02
C HIS A 34 23.98 -15.72 1.46
N THR A 35 23.00 -14.91 1.88
CA THR A 35 22.51 -14.86 3.27
C THR A 35 21.60 -16.05 3.60
N TRP A 36 21.04 -16.72 2.59
CA TRP A 36 20.17 -17.87 2.81
C TRP A 36 20.97 -19.14 3.13
N GLU A 37 20.54 -19.85 4.18
CA GLU A 37 21.13 -21.13 4.57
C GLU A 37 20.05 -22.23 4.75
N PRO A 38 20.37 -23.51 4.48
CA PRO A 38 19.49 -24.63 4.76
C PRO A 38 19.04 -24.64 6.23
N GLY A 39 17.74 -24.70 6.47
CA GLY A 39 17.15 -24.64 7.82
C GLY A 39 16.57 -23.28 8.20
N MET A 40 16.81 -22.23 7.41
CA MET A 40 16.10 -20.96 7.56
C MET A 40 14.59 -21.13 7.32
N SER A 41 13.79 -20.54 8.22
CA SER A 41 12.34 -20.44 7.99
C SER A 41 12.01 -19.37 6.94
N ALA A 42 10.75 -19.32 6.50
CA ALA A 42 10.32 -18.41 5.42
C ALA A 42 10.58 -16.92 5.71
N ILE A 43 10.51 -16.49 6.98
CA ILE A 43 10.66 -15.09 7.36
C ILE A 43 12.12 -14.61 7.24
N PRO A 44 13.11 -15.25 7.91
CA PRO A 44 14.53 -14.94 7.69
C PRO A 44 14.95 -15.08 6.22
N THR A 45 14.42 -16.10 5.52
CA THR A 45 14.67 -16.28 4.08
C THR A 45 14.24 -15.06 3.27
N GLN A 46 13.04 -14.52 3.53
CA GLN A 46 12.57 -13.33 2.83
C GLN A 46 13.43 -12.10 3.15
N ILE A 47 13.82 -11.90 4.41
CA ILE A 47 14.69 -10.78 4.80
C ILE A 47 16.03 -10.89 4.07
N GLY A 48 16.70 -12.04 4.16
CA GLY A 48 17.99 -12.29 3.52
C GLY A 48 17.93 -12.07 2.02
N ASN A 49 16.97 -12.69 1.33
CA ASN A 49 16.83 -12.53 -0.12
C ASN A 49 16.50 -11.08 -0.52
N SER A 50 15.78 -10.35 0.34
CA SER A 50 15.48 -8.94 0.10
C SER A 50 16.74 -8.08 0.21
N PHE A 51 17.54 -8.28 1.24
CA PHE A 51 18.80 -7.54 1.42
C PHE A 51 19.85 -7.89 0.36
N ASP A 52 19.93 -9.16 -0.04
CA ASP A 52 20.92 -9.61 -1.02
C ASP A 52 20.63 -9.11 -2.44
N PHE A 53 19.35 -9.03 -2.84
CA PHE A 53 18.98 -8.75 -4.23
C PHE A 53 17.66 -7.99 -4.40
N TRP A 54 16.55 -8.50 -3.83
CA TRP A 54 15.21 -8.05 -4.23
C TRP A 54 14.88 -6.61 -3.85
N LEU A 55 15.48 -6.08 -2.78
CA LEU A 55 15.30 -4.67 -2.40
C LEU A 55 15.79 -3.76 -3.53
N SER A 56 17.04 -3.95 -3.94
CA SER A 56 17.67 -3.19 -5.02
C SER A 56 16.94 -3.39 -6.36
N PHE A 57 16.56 -4.62 -6.68
CA PHE A 57 15.78 -4.93 -7.89
C PHE A 57 14.41 -4.21 -7.90
N THR A 58 13.72 -4.19 -6.76
CA THR A 58 12.41 -3.55 -6.63
C THR A 58 12.53 -2.03 -6.74
N ILE A 59 13.60 -1.42 -6.21
CA ILE A 59 13.89 0.00 -6.43
C ILE A 59 14.10 0.30 -7.92
N GLY A 60 14.85 -0.52 -8.65
CA GLY A 60 15.02 -0.38 -10.10
C GLY A 60 13.71 -0.47 -10.87
N SER A 61 12.87 -1.46 -10.50
CA SER A 61 11.54 -1.67 -11.09
C SER A 61 10.60 -0.48 -10.81
N ALA A 62 10.67 0.07 -9.60
CA ALA A 62 9.93 1.26 -9.17
C ALA A 62 10.29 2.50 -9.98
N ILE A 63 11.58 2.72 -10.28
CA ILE A 63 12.04 3.85 -11.10
C ILE A 63 11.42 3.77 -12.50
N LEU A 64 11.38 2.59 -13.11
CA LEU A 64 10.74 2.42 -14.42
C LEU A 64 9.23 2.76 -14.38
N VAL A 65 8.52 2.23 -13.37
CA VAL A 65 7.10 2.53 -13.17
C VAL A 65 6.87 4.04 -12.97
N ALA A 66 7.75 4.69 -12.20
CA ALA A 66 7.72 6.13 -11.97
C ALA A 66 7.88 6.92 -13.28
N LEU A 67 8.90 6.59 -14.09
CA LEU A 67 9.14 7.23 -15.38
C LEU A 67 7.96 7.05 -16.34
N MET A 68 7.38 5.86 -16.39
CA MET A 68 6.17 5.61 -17.18
C MET A 68 4.97 6.44 -16.68
N GLY A 69 4.80 6.54 -15.36
CA GLY A 69 3.77 7.37 -14.74
C GLY A 69 3.90 8.84 -15.14
N PHE A 70 5.10 9.42 -15.00
CA PHE A 70 5.37 10.80 -15.40
C PHE A 70 5.18 11.01 -16.91
N TRP A 71 5.65 10.08 -17.75
CA TRP A 71 5.45 10.14 -19.19
C TRP A 71 3.97 10.12 -19.58
N MET A 72 3.17 9.24 -18.96
CA MET A 72 1.73 9.15 -19.23
C MET A 72 0.98 10.40 -18.78
N VAL A 73 1.33 10.98 -17.63
CA VAL A 73 0.77 12.25 -17.15
C VAL A 73 1.14 13.39 -18.11
N GLY A 74 2.42 13.52 -18.47
CA GLY A 74 2.90 14.54 -19.41
C GLY A 74 2.20 14.44 -20.78
N LYS A 75 2.09 13.23 -21.32
CA LYS A 75 1.36 12.96 -22.57
C LYS A 75 -0.13 13.33 -22.45
N THR A 76 -0.78 13.00 -21.33
CA THR A 76 -2.19 13.34 -21.11
C THR A 76 -2.37 14.86 -21.05
N LEU A 77 -1.53 15.58 -20.30
CA LEU A 77 -1.58 17.03 -20.20
C LEU A 77 -1.36 17.71 -21.56
N PHE A 78 -0.44 17.17 -22.35
CA PHE A 78 -0.19 17.64 -23.72
C PHE A 78 -1.41 17.40 -24.64
N GLN A 79 -2.07 16.25 -24.54
CA GLN A 79 -3.28 15.94 -25.31
C GLN A 79 -4.49 16.77 -24.87
N LEU A 80 -4.58 17.10 -23.58
CA LEU A 80 -5.64 17.93 -23.02
C LEU A 80 -5.50 19.41 -23.40
N ARG A 81 -4.28 19.90 -23.65
CA ARG A 81 -4.05 21.28 -24.16
C ARG A 81 -4.78 21.59 -25.47
N GLY A 82 -5.12 20.58 -26.27
CA GLY A 82 -5.86 20.74 -27.53
C GLY A 82 -7.37 20.46 -27.45
N LYS A 83 -7.88 19.95 -26.33
CA LYS A 83 -9.31 19.67 -26.14
C LYS A 83 -9.86 20.58 -25.05
N LYS A 84 -10.52 21.68 -25.43
CA LYS A 84 -11.46 22.38 -24.53
C LYS A 84 -12.43 21.32 -24.00
N GLY A 85 -12.30 20.99 -22.73
CA GLY A 85 -13.08 19.94 -22.10
C GLY A 85 -14.56 20.19 -22.34
N ARG A 86 -15.23 19.22 -22.96
CA ARG A 86 -16.68 19.10 -22.92
C ARG A 86 -16.99 18.82 -21.46
N GLY A 87 -17.29 19.88 -20.70
CA GLY A 87 -17.69 19.77 -19.31
C GLY A 87 -18.98 18.96 -19.30
N ASP A 88 -18.89 17.68 -18.95
CA ASP A 88 -20.06 16.92 -18.60
C ASP A 88 -20.50 17.49 -17.25
N THR A 89 -21.32 18.54 -17.32
CA THR A 89 -21.97 19.14 -16.15
C THR A 89 -23.05 18.17 -15.72
N THR A 90 -22.66 17.04 -15.13
CA THR A 90 -23.57 16.35 -14.22
C THR A 90 -23.90 17.36 -13.13
N GLU A 91 -25.10 17.93 -13.18
CA GLU A 91 -25.57 18.91 -12.21
C GLU A 91 -25.34 18.35 -10.81
N ILE A 92 -24.45 19.00 -10.05
CA ILE A 92 -24.21 18.64 -8.67
C ILE A 92 -25.54 18.82 -7.93
N PRO A 93 -26.06 17.80 -7.23
CA PRO A 93 -27.33 17.93 -6.51
C PRO A 93 -27.28 19.11 -5.53
N LYS A 94 -28.15 20.11 -5.75
CA LYS A 94 -28.12 21.40 -5.02
C LYS A 94 -28.25 21.25 -3.49
N ASP A 95 -28.90 20.18 -3.01
CA ASP A 95 -29.17 19.92 -1.58
C ASP A 95 -28.15 18.99 -0.89
N ARG A 96 -26.97 18.76 -1.48
CA ARG A 96 -25.95 17.86 -0.90
C ARG A 96 -25.22 18.45 0.32
N GLY A 97 -25.23 19.78 0.46
CA GLY A 97 -24.55 20.50 1.54
C GLY A 97 -23.03 20.51 1.39
N ASP A 98 -22.54 20.64 0.15
CA ASP A 98 -21.11 20.60 -0.16
C ASP A 98 -20.36 21.80 0.43
N ILE A 99 -19.14 21.55 0.89
CA ILE A 99 -18.22 22.60 1.30
C ILE A 99 -17.76 23.35 0.05
N PRO A 100 -17.81 24.70 0.03
CA PRO A 100 -17.25 25.48 -1.06
C PRO A 100 -15.77 25.11 -1.27
N ILE A 101 -15.35 24.92 -2.54
CA ILE A 101 -13.98 24.51 -2.89
C ILE A 101 -12.91 25.37 -2.19
N PRO A 102 -13.02 26.71 -2.10
CA PRO A 102 -12.02 27.51 -1.39
C PRO A 102 -11.92 27.17 0.11
N VAL A 103 -13.04 26.86 0.75
CA VAL A 103 -13.06 26.46 2.17
C VAL A 103 -12.43 25.08 2.34
N ALA A 104 -12.74 24.13 1.45
CA ALA A 104 -12.12 22.81 1.47
C ALA A 104 -10.60 22.88 1.26
N LEU A 105 -10.13 23.68 0.30
CA LEU A 105 -8.71 23.94 0.08
C LEU A 105 -8.07 24.66 1.26
N GLY A 106 -8.78 25.57 1.91
CA GLY A 106 -8.34 26.25 3.13
C GLY A 106 -8.15 25.26 4.29
N ILE A 107 -9.14 24.41 4.56
CA ILE A 107 -9.06 23.36 5.60
C ILE A 107 -7.89 22.42 5.32
N TRP A 108 -7.75 21.96 4.07
CA TRP A 108 -6.63 21.11 3.66
C TRP A 108 -5.28 21.82 3.85
N GLY A 109 -5.17 23.08 3.44
CA GLY A 109 -3.96 23.87 3.55
C GLY A 109 -3.54 24.08 5.01
N VAL A 110 -4.49 24.44 5.88
CA VAL A 110 -4.24 24.61 7.33
C VAL A 110 -3.88 23.28 7.99
N SER A 111 -4.59 22.20 7.67
CA SER A 111 -4.29 20.86 8.22
C SER A 111 -2.90 20.38 7.79
N THR A 112 -2.56 20.54 6.51
CA THR A 112 -1.25 20.16 5.96
C THR A 112 -0.14 21.01 6.56
N ALA A 113 -0.34 22.33 6.67
CA ALA A 113 0.59 23.21 7.37
C ALA A 113 0.78 22.80 8.84
N GLY A 114 -0.29 22.39 9.52
CA GLY A 114 -0.24 21.86 10.89
C GLY A 114 0.68 20.64 11.00
N PHE A 115 0.60 19.68 10.07
CA PHE A 115 1.54 18.55 10.01
C PHE A 115 2.98 19.00 9.74
N VAL A 116 3.19 19.96 8.83
CA VAL A 116 4.53 20.49 8.53
C VAL A 116 5.14 21.14 9.77
N VAL A 117 4.38 21.99 10.48
CA VAL A 117 4.80 22.64 11.73
C VAL A 117 5.05 21.60 12.82
N LEU A 118 4.18 20.60 12.96
CA LEU A 118 4.35 19.53 13.95
C LEU A 118 5.63 18.74 13.70
N VAL A 119 5.94 18.37 12.45
CA VAL A 119 7.19 17.68 12.12
C VAL A 119 8.40 18.58 12.35
N ALA A 120 8.33 19.87 11.98
CA ALA A 120 9.40 20.83 12.24
C ALA A 120 9.66 21.02 13.74
N PHE A 121 8.62 20.90 14.57
CA PHE A 121 8.74 20.94 16.03
C PHE A 121 9.32 19.63 16.61
N LEU A 122 8.85 18.47 16.13
CA LEU A 122 9.31 17.17 16.63
C LEU A 122 10.73 16.80 16.16
N VAL A 123 11.13 17.25 14.97
CA VAL A 123 12.42 16.93 14.34
C VAL A 123 13.00 18.19 13.68
N PRO A 124 13.54 19.15 14.47
CA PRO A 124 13.98 20.45 13.95
C PRO A 124 15.17 20.35 12.99
N GLU A 125 16.00 19.31 13.13
CA GLU A 125 17.16 19.03 12.27
C GLU A 125 16.76 18.55 10.86
N PHE A 126 15.50 18.13 10.66
CA PHE A 126 15.04 17.69 9.35
C PHE A 126 14.60 18.88 8.49
N PRO A 127 15.00 18.95 7.20
CA PRO A 127 14.62 20.06 6.34
C PRO A 127 13.10 20.18 6.17
N TRP A 128 12.50 21.21 6.79
CA TRP A 128 11.04 21.42 6.79
C TRP A 128 10.42 21.50 5.39
N TRP A 129 11.20 21.98 4.40
CA TRP A 129 10.75 22.11 3.02
C TRP A 129 10.47 20.75 2.36
N ILE A 130 11.14 19.67 2.78
CA ILE A 130 10.87 18.31 2.27
C ILE A 130 9.50 17.86 2.76
N THR A 131 9.20 18.07 4.04
CA THR A 131 7.89 17.80 4.63
C THR A 131 6.80 18.63 3.94
N ALA A 132 7.08 19.91 3.66
CA ALA A 132 6.15 20.77 2.93
C ALA A 132 5.94 20.30 1.48
N ALA A 133 7.00 19.87 0.78
CA ALA A 133 6.89 19.32 -0.57
C ALA A 133 6.04 18.04 -0.58
N PHE A 134 6.19 17.17 0.43
CA PHE A 134 5.34 16.00 0.57
C PHE A 134 3.86 16.35 0.78
N GLY A 135 3.58 17.32 1.64
CA GLY A 135 2.22 17.73 1.95
C GLY A 135 1.54 18.50 0.81
N PHE A 136 2.19 19.53 0.28
CA PHE A 136 1.57 20.47 -0.66
C PHE A 136 1.72 20.09 -2.13
N ILE A 137 2.74 19.31 -2.50
CA ILE A 137 3.02 18.96 -3.89
C ILE A 137 2.73 17.48 -4.13
N TRP A 138 3.36 16.60 -3.35
CA TRP A 138 3.25 15.16 -3.58
C TRP A 138 1.86 14.61 -3.27
N THR A 139 1.29 14.93 -2.10
CA THR A 139 -0.01 14.42 -1.67
C THR A 139 -1.14 14.70 -2.69
N PRO A 140 -1.28 15.91 -3.26
CA PRO A 140 -2.26 16.16 -4.33
C PRO A 140 -2.02 15.33 -5.60
N ILE A 141 -0.76 15.24 -6.06
CA ILE A 141 -0.40 14.44 -7.24
C ILE A 141 -0.75 12.97 -6.99
N TYR A 142 -0.33 12.45 -5.84
CA TYR A 142 -0.54 11.06 -5.44
C TYR A 142 -2.03 10.73 -5.30
N SER A 143 -2.80 11.64 -4.70
CA SER A 143 -4.26 11.51 -4.57
C SER A 143 -4.98 11.55 -5.91
N TYR A 144 -4.57 12.41 -6.84
CA TYR A 144 -5.15 12.49 -8.19
C TYR A 144 -4.91 11.21 -9.00
N ILE A 145 -3.66 10.71 -9.01
CA ILE A 145 -3.35 9.47 -9.72
C ILE A 145 -4.11 8.30 -9.09
N GLY A 146 -4.18 8.26 -7.75
CA GLY A 146 -4.98 7.29 -7.00
C GLY A 146 -6.46 7.30 -7.37
N ALA A 147 -7.11 8.48 -7.36
CA ALA A 147 -8.52 8.63 -7.73
C ALA A 147 -8.79 8.16 -9.17
N ARG A 148 -7.90 8.51 -10.11
CA ARG A 148 -8.02 8.10 -11.50
C ARG A 148 -7.87 6.59 -11.68
N MET A 149 -6.94 5.97 -10.96
CA MET A 149 -6.76 4.52 -10.98
C MET A 149 -7.99 3.80 -10.41
N ILE A 150 -8.55 4.27 -9.30
CA ILE A 150 -9.80 3.70 -8.78
C ILE A 150 -10.91 3.81 -9.82
N GLY A 151 -11.04 4.95 -10.51
CA GLY A 151 -12.03 5.14 -11.58
C GLY A 151 -11.83 4.23 -12.80
N LEU A 152 -10.57 3.92 -13.17
CA LEU A 152 -10.25 3.11 -14.36
C LEU A 152 -10.20 1.61 -14.09
N THR A 153 -9.66 1.20 -12.94
CA THR A 153 -9.34 -0.20 -12.64
C THR A 153 -10.05 -0.74 -11.39
N GLY A 154 -10.91 0.06 -10.76
CA GLY A 154 -11.65 -0.33 -9.55
C GLY A 154 -10.75 -0.52 -8.31
N SER A 155 -9.49 -0.10 -8.40
CA SER A 155 -8.49 -0.29 -7.36
C SER A 155 -7.40 0.79 -7.44
N PRO A 156 -6.90 1.30 -6.30
CA PRO A 156 -5.72 2.17 -6.26
C PRO A 156 -4.40 1.39 -6.31
N GLN A 157 -4.43 0.06 -6.27
CA GLN A 157 -3.24 -0.80 -6.28
C GLN A 157 -2.57 -0.72 -7.65
N GLY A 158 -1.49 0.07 -7.72
CA GLY A 158 -0.76 0.39 -8.95
C GLY A 158 -0.02 1.73 -8.92
N VAL A 159 -0.24 2.56 -7.89
CA VAL A 159 0.32 3.92 -7.78
C VAL A 159 1.21 4.12 -6.56
N SER A 160 1.46 3.12 -5.72
CA SER A 160 2.41 3.32 -4.62
C SER A 160 3.81 3.40 -5.22
N PHE A 161 4.42 4.58 -5.21
CA PHE A 161 5.84 4.75 -5.56
C PHE A 161 6.67 4.10 -4.45
N PRO A 162 7.25 2.91 -4.69
CA PRO A 162 7.99 2.19 -3.66
C PRO A 162 9.19 3.02 -3.19
N TYR A 163 9.44 3.01 -1.89
CA TYR A 163 10.61 3.65 -1.27
C TYR A 163 10.73 5.16 -1.46
N LEU A 164 9.67 5.88 -1.87
CA LEU A 164 9.74 7.33 -2.01
C LEU A 164 10.06 8.02 -0.68
N ARG A 165 9.39 7.60 0.40
CA ARG A 165 9.63 8.12 1.74
C ARG A 165 11.06 7.83 2.18
N GLU A 166 11.44 6.57 2.06
CA GLU A 166 12.74 6.03 2.47
C GLU A 166 13.90 6.70 1.74
N GLY A 167 13.80 6.79 0.41
CA GLY A 167 14.78 7.42 -0.45
C GLY A 167 14.91 8.92 -0.21
N SER A 168 13.79 9.63 0.01
CA SER A 168 13.86 11.06 0.34
C SER A 168 14.51 11.34 1.69
N PHE A 169 14.32 10.49 2.71
CA PHE A 169 15.02 10.68 3.99
C PHE A 169 16.50 10.41 3.85
N TYR A 170 16.87 9.32 3.17
CA TYR A 170 18.26 9.00 2.90
C TYR A 170 18.98 10.12 2.12
N LEU A 171 18.36 10.60 1.03
CA LEU A 171 18.93 11.66 0.19
C LEU A 171 18.87 13.07 0.80
N SER A 172 18.08 13.28 1.86
CA SER A 172 17.99 14.58 2.54
C SER A 172 19.26 14.98 3.28
N GLY A 173 20.19 14.04 3.52
CA GLY A 173 21.38 14.24 4.35
C GLY A 173 21.10 14.26 5.86
N TYR A 174 19.84 14.12 6.28
CA TYR A 174 19.44 14.10 7.68
C TYR A 174 20.12 12.98 8.46
N GLN A 175 20.61 13.31 9.66
CA GLN A 175 21.23 12.37 10.59
C GLN A 175 20.37 12.22 11.85
N GLY A 176 19.74 11.07 12.03
CA GLY A 176 18.93 10.71 13.20
C GLY A 176 17.85 9.68 12.87
N ALA A 177 17.21 9.13 13.89
CA ALA A 177 16.08 8.21 13.73
C ALA A 177 14.71 8.91 13.81
N GLY A 178 14.64 10.16 14.31
CA GLY A 178 13.39 10.83 14.67
C GLY A 178 12.40 10.94 13.50
N ILE A 179 12.89 11.21 12.30
CA ILE A 179 12.05 11.37 11.10
C ILE A 179 11.25 10.10 10.73
N TRP A 180 11.77 8.92 11.10
CA TRP A 180 11.11 7.64 10.82
C TRP A 180 9.84 7.42 11.66
N PHE A 181 9.71 8.16 12.76
CA PHE A 181 8.57 8.12 13.67
C PHE A 181 7.69 9.38 13.58
N ALA A 182 8.11 10.38 12.80
CA ALA A 182 7.38 11.63 12.62
C ALA A 182 6.16 11.48 11.68
N PRO A 183 5.06 12.21 11.93
CA PRO A 183 3.83 12.13 11.13
C PRO A 183 3.93 12.96 9.84
N ILE A 184 4.68 12.47 8.87
CA ILE A 184 4.96 13.20 7.63
C ILE A 184 3.75 13.12 6.67
N PRO A 185 3.31 14.23 6.07
CA PRO A 185 2.09 14.29 5.28
C PRO A 185 2.28 13.68 3.89
N ILE A 186 2.35 12.35 3.80
CA ILE A 186 2.38 11.55 2.56
C ILE A 186 1.04 10.83 2.42
N PHE A 187 -0.03 11.60 2.26
CA PHE A 187 -1.39 11.06 2.25
C PHE A 187 -1.86 10.71 0.84
N GLN A 188 -2.83 9.80 0.75
CA GLN A 188 -3.48 9.41 -0.49
C GLN A 188 -5.00 9.43 -0.28
N TRP A 189 -5.67 10.41 -0.86
CA TRP A 189 -7.11 10.68 -0.68
C TRP A 189 -7.98 10.23 -1.87
N GLY A 190 -7.44 9.41 -2.76
CA GLY A 190 -8.14 8.91 -3.95
C GLY A 190 -9.39 8.09 -3.64
N PHE A 191 -9.40 7.35 -2.52
CA PHE A 191 -10.60 6.66 -2.05
C PHE A 191 -11.72 7.63 -1.64
N GLU A 192 -11.39 8.80 -1.11
CA GLU A 192 -12.39 9.79 -0.70
C GLU A 192 -13.15 10.37 -1.90
N ALA A 193 -12.49 10.50 -3.05
CA ALA A 193 -13.17 10.89 -4.29
C ALA A 193 -14.23 9.84 -4.69
N ALA A 194 -13.94 8.55 -4.54
CA ALA A 194 -14.91 7.48 -4.78
C ALA A 194 -16.02 7.48 -3.72
N ALA A 195 -15.68 7.70 -2.44
CA ALA A 195 -16.65 7.85 -1.37
C ALA A 195 -17.61 9.02 -1.63
N PHE A 196 -17.11 10.16 -2.10
CA PHE A 196 -17.96 11.30 -2.46
C PHE A 196 -18.94 10.99 -3.58
N LYS A 197 -18.53 10.19 -4.56
CA LYS A 197 -19.45 9.69 -5.59
C LYS A 197 -20.49 8.73 -5.02
N GLN A 198 -20.11 7.87 -4.08
CA GLN A 198 -21.06 6.98 -3.41
C GLN A 198 -22.13 7.77 -2.65
N LEU A 199 -21.76 8.85 -1.94
CA LEU A 199 -22.72 9.71 -1.23
C LEU A 199 -23.72 10.37 -2.16
N GLU A 200 -23.26 10.79 -3.34
CA GLU A 200 -24.11 11.36 -4.37
C GLU A 200 -25.16 10.34 -4.82
N LEU A 201 -24.73 9.09 -5.06
CA LEU A 201 -25.61 7.99 -5.48
C LEU A 201 -26.60 7.58 -4.37
N THR A 202 -26.18 7.61 -3.10
CA THR A 202 -27.03 7.28 -1.94
C THR A 202 -27.82 8.48 -1.41
N LYS A 203 -27.71 9.66 -2.04
CA LYS A 203 -28.34 10.91 -1.60
C LYS A 203 -28.04 11.25 -0.13
N THR A 204 -26.84 10.91 0.33
CA THR A 204 -26.38 11.19 1.70
C THR A 204 -25.77 12.59 1.78
N ARG A 205 -26.14 13.35 2.81
CA ARG A 205 -25.63 14.72 3.02
C ARG A 205 -24.22 14.71 3.61
N PHE A 206 -23.38 15.66 3.20
CA PHE A 206 -22.01 15.78 3.70
C PHE A 206 -21.94 15.96 5.23
N GLY A 207 -22.85 16.76 5.79
CA GLY A 207 -22.95 16.95 7.25
C GLY A 207 -23.22 15.66 8.03
N SER A 208 -23.85 14.65 7.43
CA SER A 208 -24.06 13.34 8.07
C SER A 208 -22.75 12.57 8.23
N ILE A 209 -21.81 12.69 7.30
CA ILE A 209 -20.48 12.09 7.44
C ILE A 209 -19.67 12.76 8.53
N ILE A 210 -19.73 14.09 8.63
CA ILE A 210 -19.01 14.80 9.70
C ILE A 210 -19.55 14.33 11.05
N LYS A 211 -20.88 14.25 11.21
CA LYS A 211 -21.51 13.72 12.43
C LYS A 211 -21.11 12.28 12.70
N LEU A 212 -21.14 11.41 11.68
CA LEU A 212 -20.70 10.03 11.78
C LEU A 212 -19.26 9.96 12.26
N SER A 213 -18.35 10.68 11.60
CA SER A 213 -16.92 10.72 11.93
C SER A 213 -16.70 11.20 13.37
N ALA A 214 -17.39 12.25 13.80
CA ALA A 214 -17.29 12.76 15.16
C ALA A 214 -17.76 11.73 16.22
N VAL A 215 -18.91 11.10 16.00
CA VAL A 215 -19.44 10.05 16.89
C VAL A 215 -18.51 8.84 16.90
N THR A 216 -18.05 8.40 15.73
CA THR A 216 -17.10 7.28 15.59
C THR A 216 -15.80 7.57 16.31
N ILE A 217 -15.23 8.78 16.20
CA ILE A 217 -14.01 9.16 16.92
C ILE A 217 -14.20 9.04 18.43
N VAL A 218 -15.30 9.57 18.98
CA VAL A 218 -15.59 9.52 20.42
C VAL A 218 -15.70 8.07 20.90
N ILE A 219 -16.51 7.26 20.21
CA ILE A 219 -16.71 5.85 20.56
C ILE A 219 -15.39 5.09 20.43
N MET A 220 -14.68 5.23 19.31
CA MET A 220 -13.42 4.54 19.08
C MET A 220 -12.36 4.94 20.11
N PHE A 221 -12.30 6.20 20.52
CA PHE A 221 -11.36 6.65 21.54
C PHE A 221 -11.61 5.94 22.87
N VAL A 222 -12.86 5.98 23.38
CA VAL A 222 -13.25 5.33 24.63
C VAL A 222 -13.04 3.82 24.57
N CYS A 223 -13.56 3.17 23.52
CA CYS A 223 -13.42 1.72 23.35
C CYS A 223 -11.95 1.31 23.20
N SER A 224 -11.13 2.10 22.50
CA SER A 224 -9.70 1.80 22.36
C SER A 224 -9.02 1.74 23.72
N PHE A 225 -9.23 2.72 24.61
CA PHE A 225 -8.61 2.67 25.95
C PHE A 225 -8.99 1.41 26.74
N ILE A 226 -10.25 0.98 26.65
CA ILE A 226 -10.73 -0.25 27.31
C ILE A 226 -10.02 -1.47 26.71
N PHE A 227 -10.00 -1.59 25.38
CA PHE A 227 -9.37 -2.72 24.69
C PHE A 227 -7.87 -2.78 24.90
N TRP A 228 -7.15 -1.65 24.77
CA TRP A 228 -5.71 -1.59 25.04
C TRP A 228 -5.40 -1.98 26.48
N SER A 229 -6.13 -1.43 27.46
CA SER A 229 -5.96 -1.78 28.88
C SER A 229 -6.14 -3.27 29.14
N PHE A 230 -7.11 -3.90 28.48
CA PHE A 230 -7.34 -5.34 28.59
C PHE A 230 -6.22 -6.16 27.93
N ILE A 231 -5.83 -5.83 26.69
CA ILE A 231 -4.77 -6.52 25.95
C ILE A 231 -3.44 -6.49 26.73
N TRP A 232 -3.07 -5.35 27.31
CA TRP A 232 -1.84 -5.24 28.10
C TRP A 232 -1.87 -6.06 29.41
N LYS A 233 -3.05 -6.38 29.93
CA LYS A 233 -3.20 -7.19 31.16
C LYS A 233 -3.23 -8.69 30.93
N LEU A 234 -3.57 -9.16 29.73
CA LEU A 234 -3.64 -10.59 29.39
C LEU A 234 -2.27 -11.30 29.42
N GLY A 235 -1.19 -10.57 29.20
CA GLY A 235 0.16 -11.11 29.20
C GLY A 235 1.15 -10.22 28.46
N PRO A 236 2.46 -10.49 28.59
CA PRO A 236 3.49 -9.72 27.92
C PRO A 236 3.34 -9.84 26.40
N ILE A 237 3.67 -8.76 25.69
CA ILE A 237 3.68 -8.70 24.23
C ILE A 237 5.13 -8.41 23.80
N PRO A 238 5.76 -9.27 22.96
CA PRO A 238 5.27 -10.51 22.37
C PRO A 238 5.31 -11.71 23.33
N SER A 239 4.38 -12.67 23.17
CA SER A 239 4.37 -13.96 23.87
C SER A 239 3.58 -15.03 23.10
N SER A 240 3.57 -16.28 23.58
CA SER A 240 2.75 -17.36 23.02
C SER A 240 1.24 -17.07 23.07
N ALA A 241 0.80 -16.17 23.95
CA ALA A 241 -0.58 -15.67 23.96
C ALA A 241 -0.92 -14.86 22.68
N TYR A 242 0.10 -14.36 21.97
CA TYR A 242 -0.03 -13.56 20.75
C TYR A 242 0.83 -14.11 19.59
N PRO A 243 0.47 -15.28 19.01
CA PRO A 243 1.32 -15.98 18.03
C PRO A 243 1.66 -15.16 16.78
N TYR A 244 0.71 -14.35 16.28
CA TYR A 244 0.93 -13.48 15.13
C TYR A 244 2.00 -12.44 15.43
N VAL A 245 1.86 -11.73 16.56
CA VAL A 245 2.79 -10.70 17.01
C VAL A 245 4.18 -11.31 17.24
N GLN A 246 4.26 -12.43 17.96
CA GLN A 246 5.51 -13.15 18.21
C GLN A 246 6.25 -13.51 16.91
N LYS A 247 5.53 -13.87 15.85
CA LYS A 247 6.13 -14.30 14.58
C LYS A 247 6.44 -13.14 13.63
N PHE A 248 5.56 -12.14 13.52
CA PHE A 248 5.67 -11.09 12.49
C PHE A 248 6.26 -9.78 13.00
N TRP A 249 6.17 -9.44 14.29
CA TRP A 249 6.80 -8.20 14.77
C TRP A 249 8.31 -8.20 14.60
N PRO A 250 9.07 -9.28 14.87
CA PRO A 250 10.51 -9.29 14.59
C PRO A 250 10.84 -8.99 13.12
N PHE A 251 10.03 -9.50 12.19
CA PHE A 251 10.17 -9.20 10.75
C PHE A 251 9.97 -7.71 10.47
N HIS A 252 8.85 -7.13 10.91
CA HIS A 252 8.55 -5.72 10.70
C HIS A 252 9.54 -4.80 11.41
N ALA A 253 9.93 -5.13 12.64
CA ALA A 253 10.92 -4.38 13.41
C ALA A 253 12.30 -4.41 12.74
N THR A 254 12.71 -5.55 12.17
CA THR A 254 13.98 -5.66 11.43
C THR A 254 13.97 -4.77 10.20
N MET A 255 12.89 -4.79 9.41
CA MET A 255 12.76 -3.93 8.22
C MET A 255 12.67 -2.45 8.57
N GLN A 256 11.94 -2.10 9.62
CA GLN A 256 11.86 -0.72 10.10
C GLN A 256 13.20 -0.22 10.66
N ALA A 257 13.91 -1.07 11.40
CA ALA A 257 15.22 -0.74 11.95
C ALA A 257 16.29 -0.60 10.86
N PHE A 258 16.24 -1.42 9.80
CA PHE A 258 17.13 -1.28 8.64
C PHE A 258 17.02 0.12 8.04
N TRP A 259 15.80 0.57 7.75
CA TRP A 259 15.57 1.90 7.21
C TRP A 259 15.91 3.01 8.21
N ALA A 260 15.57 2.86 9.49
CA ALA A 260 15.93 3.85 10.51
C ALA A 260 17.45 4.01 10.67
N LYS A 261 18.22 2.92 10.50
CA LYS A 261 19.69 2.95 10.51
C LYS A 261 20.29 3.65 9.30
N SER A 262 19.55 3.80 8.20
CA SER A 262 20.04 4.48 6.98
C SER A 262 20.37 5.94 7.17
N THR A 263 19.80 6.57 8.19
CA THR A 263 20.01 7.98 8.52
C THR A 263 20.76 8.14 9.83
N LEU A 264 21.31 7.09 10.44
CA LEU A 264 22.10 7.27 11.67
C LEU A 264 23.50 7.82 11.34
N PRO A 265 24.05 8.69 12.19
CA PRO A 265 25.37 9.30 11.99
C PRO A 265 26.52 8.29 12.05
N ASP A 266 26.28 7.09 12.60
CA ASP A 266 27.28 6.04 12.66
C ASP A 266 27.66 5.56 11.24
N ALA A 267 28.96 5.56 10.96
CA ALA A 267 29.51 5.05 9.70
C ALA A 267 29.05 3.61 9.38
N ALA A 268 28.73 2.83 10.42
CA ALA A 268 28.16 1.48 10.29
C ALA A 268 26.76 1.47 9.67
N GLY A 269 25.90 2.46 9.95
CA GLY A 269 24.55 2.56 9.38
C GLY A 269 24.58 2.84 7.88
N ASN A 270 25.37 3.83 7.47
CA ASN A 270 25.58 4.16 6.05
C ASN A 270 26.33 3.05 5.29
N ALA A 271 27.28 2.36 5.93
CA ALA A 271 27.94 1.19 5.36
C ALA A 271 26.97 0.03 5.12
N LEU A 272 26.06 -0.26 6.06
CA LEU A 272 25.04 -1.30 5.88
C LEU A 272 24.10 -0.99 4.71
N VAL A 273 23.68 0.26 4.55
CA VAL A 273 22.78 0.64 3.46
C VAL A 273 23.48 0.64 2.11
N SER A 274 24.73 1.09 2.04
CA SER A 274 25.51 1.02 0.79
C SER A 274 25.89 -0.41 0.40
N GLN A 275 26.00 -1.33 1.35
CA GLN A 275 26.17 -2.76 1.08
C GLN A 275 24.88 -3.41 0.56
N ILE A 276 23.74 -3.04 1.11
CA ILE A 276 22.43 -3.64 0.79
C ILE A 276 21.81 -3.02 -0.48
N ILE A 277 21.93 -1.70 -0.65
CA ILE A 277 21.45 -0.98 -1.84
C ILE A 277 22.57 -0.94 -2.88
N ARG A 278 22.52 -1.89 -3.80
CA ARG A 278 23.52 -2.04 -4.86
C ARG A 278 23.02 -1.48 -6.18
N TRP A 279 23.76 -0.51 -6.73
CA TRP A 279 23.45 0.11 -8.02
C TRP A 279 23.38 -0.88 -9.17
N ASP A 280 24.23 -1.91 -9.17
CA ASP A 280 24.20 -2.99 -10.17
C ASP A 280 22.82 -3.66 -10.20
N TYR A 281 22.29 -4.00 -9.03
CA TYR A 281 21.01 -4.68 -8.89
C TYR A 281 19.82 -3.76 -9.16
N ILE A 282 19.93 -2.46 -8.83
CA ILE A 282 18.97 -1.44 -9.28
C ILE A 282 18.94 -1.39 -10.81
N GLY A 283 20.09 -1.37 -11.47
CA GLY A 283 20.20 -1.42 -12.93
C GLY A 283 19.56 -2.68 -13.52
N THR A 284 19.82 -3.86 -12.94
CA THR A 284 19.17 -5.11 -13.36
C THR A 284 17.66 -5.09 -13.15
N GLY A 285 17.16 -4.48 -12.06
CA GLY A 285 15.73 -4.30 -11.81
C GLY A 285 15.05 -3.41 -12.82
N PHE A 286 15.70 -2.29 -13.16
CA PHE A 286 15.23 -1.37 -14.19
C PHE A 286 15.19 -2.03 -15.57
N LEU A 287 16.31 -2.61 -16.01
CA LEU A 287 16.43 -3.26 -17.31
C LEU A 287 15.57 -4.52 -17.42
N GLY A 288 15.52 -5.33 -16.36
CA GLY A 288 14.70 -6.53 -16.30
C GLY A 288 13.21 -6.19 -16.40
N SER A 289 12.75 -5.18 -15.67
CA SER A 289 11.37 -4.70 -15.79
C SER A 289 11.09 -4.09 -17.16
N ALA A 290 12.04 -3.35 -17.74
CA ALA A 290 11.90 -2.79 -19.08
C ALA A 290 11.83 -3.88 -20.15
N LEU A 291 12.59 -4.96 -19.99
CA LEU A 291 12.54 -6.14 -20.85
C LEU A 291 11.21 -6.86 -20.74
N VAL A 292 10.69 -7.09 -19.52
CA VAL A 292 9.34 -7.67 -19.33
C VAL A 292 8.29 -6.80 -19.99
N LEU A 293 8.35 -5.48 -19.81
CA LEU A 293 7.45 -4.54 -20.47
C LEU A 293 7.56 -4.60 -22.00
N GLY A 294 8.79 -4.63 -22.55
CA GLY A 294 9.06 -4.71 -23.98
C GLY A 294 8.54 -6.00 -24.60
N LEU A 295 8.74 -7.14 -23.92
CA LEU A 295 8.17 -8.43 -24.33
C LEU A 295 6.64 -8.38 -24.31
N LEU A 296 6.03 -7.87 -23.25
CA LEU A 296 4.59 -7.71 -23.17
C LEU A 296 4.06 -6.80 -24.29
N ALA A 297 4.76 -5.71 -24.62
CA ALA A 297 4.42 -4.83 -25.72
C ALA A 297 4.52 -5.53 -27.08
N LEU A 298 5.55 -6.36 -27.30
CA LEU A 298 5.74 -7.15 -28.52
C LEU A 298 4.57 -8.13 -28.75
N PHE A 299 4.14 -8.81 -27.68
CA PHE A 299 2.99 -9.71 -27.72
C PHE A 299 1.63 -8.99 -27.64
N LYS A 300 1.62 -7.65 -27.64
CA LYS A 300 0.41 -6.81 -27.48
C LYS A 300 -0.40 -7.18 -26.23
N ALA A 301 0.28 -7.64 -25.18
CA ALA A 301 -0.34 -7.98 -23.91
C ALA A 301 -0.83 -6.73 -23.18
N PRO A 302 -1.91 -6.82 -22.37
CA PRO A 302 -2.41 -5.68 -21.61
C PRO A 302 -1.36 -5.16 -20.61
N LEU A 303 -1.20 -3.83 -20.53
CA LEU A 303 -0.31 -3.18 -19.54
C LEU A 303 -0.63 -3.58 -18.09
N ALA A 304 -1.88 -3.95 -17.81
CA ALA A 304 -2.31 -4.49 -16.53
C ALA A 304 -1.47 -5.71 -16.08
N VAL A 305 -1.01 -6.56 -17.01
CA VAL A 305 -0.12 -7.69 -16.70
C VAL A 305 1.21 -7.20 -16.17
N PHE A 306 1.78 -6.14 -16.76
CA PHE A 306 3.04 -5.56 -16.31
C PHE A 306 2.93 -4.98 -14.89
N TYR A 307 1.88 -4.19 -14.61
CA TYR A 307 1.66 -3.64 -13.28
C TYR A 307 1.42 -4.74 -12.24
N GLY A 308 0.67 -5.78 -12.61
CA GLY A 308 0.51 -6.97 -11.78
C GLY A 308 1.84 -7.67 -11.51
N PHE A 309 2.69 -7.80 -12.54
CA PHE A 309 4.00 -8.44 -12.45
C PHE A 309 4.92 -7.70 -11.49
N VAL A 310 5.10 -6.38 -11.67
CA VAL A 310 5.92 -5.57 -10.75
C VAL A 310 5.37 -5.64 -9.33
N GLY A 311 4.05 -5.56 -9.16
CA GLY A 311 3.40 -5.68 -7.86
C GLY A 311 3.52 -7.06 -7.22
N GLY A 312 3.76 -8.12 -7.98
CA GLY A 312 3.94 -9.48 -7.47
C GLY A 312 5.36 -9.81 -7.02
N ILE A 313 6.33 -8.95 -7.32
CA ILE A 313 7.71 -9.09 -6.84
C ILE A 313 7.70 -8.95 -5.32
N GLY A 314 8.19 -9.96 -4.61
CA GLY A 314 8.21 -10.00 -3.14
C GLY A 314 6.95 -10.55 -2.47
N TYR A 315 5.90 -10.89 -3.22
CA TYR A 315 4.74 -11.60 -2.66
C TYR A 315 5.04 -13.07 -2.42
N TRP A 316 4.56 -13.60 -1.29
CA TRP A 316 4.63 -15.03 -1.04
C TRP A 316 3.60 -15.79 -1.88
N PRO A 317 3.94 -16.99 -2.36
CA PRO A 317 3.05 -17.80 -3.19
C PRO A 317 1.64 -18.00 -2.62
N HIS A 318 1.53 -18.28 -1.32
CA HIS A 318 0.26 -18.56 -0.67
C HIS A 318 -0.73 -17.37 -0.67
N PHE A 319 -0.24 -16.12 -0.78
CA PHE A 319 -1.12 -14.94 -0.88
C PHE A 319 -1.71 -14.75 -2.29
N VAL A 320 -1.06 -15.28 -3.32
CA VAL A 320 -1.45 -15.06 -4.72
C VAL A 320 -2.21 -16.24 -5.32
N ILE A 321 -1.97 -17.47 -4.84
CA ILE A 321 -2.63 -18.67 -5.37
C ILE A 321 -4.15 -18.57 -5.23
N LEU A 322 -4.66 -18.22 -4.04
CA LEU A 322 -6.11 -18.09 -3.84
C LEU A 322 -6.71 -16.93 -4.65
N ASN A 323 -5.94 -15.87 -4.87
CA ASN A 323 -6.35 -14.78 -5.74
C ASN A 323 -6.48 -15.23 -7.20
N MET A 324 -5.53 -16.03 -7.68
CA MET A 324 -5.55 -16.64 -9.01
C MET A 324 -6.72 -17.62 -9.17
N VAL A 325 -6.94 -18.52 -8.21
CA VAL A 325 -8.09 -19.44 -8.20
C VAL A 325 -9.40 -18.64 -8.28
N GLY A 326 -9.54 -17.60 -7.48
CA GLY A 326 -10.69 -16.70 -7.56
C GLY A 326 -10.81 -16.04 -8.94
N ALA A 327 -9.73 -15.50 -9.51
CA ALA A 327 -9.79 -14.86 -10.82
C ALA A 327 -10.19 -15.85 -11.94
N LEU A 328 -9.70 -17.08 -11.91
CA LEU A 328 -10.04 -18.15 -12.85
C LEU A 328 -11.51 -18.57 -12.72
N LEU A 329 -11.98 -18.83 -11.50
CA LEU A 329 -13.39 -19.17 -11.25
C LEU A 329 -14.32 -18.02 -11.65
N GLY A 330 -13.93 -16.78 -11.36
CA GLY A 330 -14.69 -15.59 -11.75
C GLY A 330 -14.87 -15.52 -13.26
N ARG A 331 -13.78 -15.60 -14.01
CA ARG A 331 -13.78 -15.42 -15.47
C ARG A 331 -14.32 -16.61 -16.25
N TYR A 332 -13.92 -17.83 -15.90
CA TYR A 332 -14.25 -19.00 -16.72
C TYR A 332 -15.52 -19.71 -16.30
N TYR A 333 -15.89 -19.67 -15.01
CA TYR A 333 -17.08 -20.37 -14.53
C TYR A 333 -18.25 -19.41 -14.28
N PHE A 334 -18.04 -18.37 -13.48
CA PHE A 334 -19.14 -17.50 -13.04
C PHE A 334 -19.58 -16.48 -14.09
N GLU A 335 -18.67 -15.86 -14.84
CA GLU A 335 -19.04 -14.99 -15.98
C GLU A 335 -19.83 -15.77 -17.04
N HIS A 336 -19.46 -17.03 -17.32
CA HIS A 336 -20.19 -17.88 -18.29
C HIS A 336 -21.56 -18.31 -17.76
N ARG A 337 -21.67 -18.62 -16.46
CA ARG A 337 -22.92 -19.08 -15.84
C ARG A 337 -23.95 -17.95 -15.62
N PHE A 338 -23.50 -16.77 -15.23
CA PHE A 338 -24.38 -15.67 -14.83
C PHE A 338 -24.46 -14.52 -15.84
N GLY A 339 -23.60 -14.54 -16.87
CA GLY A 339 -23.44 -13.46 -17.83
C GLY A 339 -22.47 -12.38 -17.34
N GLU A 340 -21.61 -11.88 -18.24
CA GLU A 340 -20.51 -10.95 -17.93
C GLU A 340 -20.98 -9.69 -17.19
N GLY A 341 -22.00 -9.01 -17.71
CA GLY A 341 -22.50 -7.76 -17.11
C GLY A 341 -23.09 -7.96 -15.71
N ARG A 342 -23.87 -9.03 -15.52
CA ARG A 342 -24.51 -9.34 -14.23
C ARG A 342 -23.48 -9.79 -13.20
N TRP A 343 -22.54 -10.64 -13.58
CA TRP A 343 -21.48 -11.09 -12.69
C TRP A 343 -20.59 -9.93 -12.23
N ARG A 344 -20.17 -9.05 -13.15
CA ARG A 344 -19.37 -7.88 -12.80
C ARG A 344 -20.10 -6.91 -11.87
N ALA A 345 -21.42 -6.80 -11.96
CA ALA A 345 -22.21 -6.03 -11.01
C ALA A 345 -22.33 -6.71 -9.62
N TYR A 346 -22.35 -8.04 -9.57
CA TYR A 346 -22.48 -8.80 -8.32
C TYR A 346 -21.17 -8.97 -7.55
N THR A 347 -20.03 -9.06 -8.22
CA THR A 347 -18.74 -9.30 -7.53
C THR A 347 -18.39 -8.25 -6.47
N PRO A 348 -18.61 -6.93 -6.64
CA PRO A 348 -18.37 -5.96 -5.58
C PRO A 348 -19.35 -6.09 -4.41
N ILE A 349 -20.60 -6.46 -4.69
CA ILE A 349 -21.64 -6.71 -3.68
C ILE A 349 -21.26 -7.93 -2.82
N LEU A 350 -20.81 -9.02 -3.47
CA LEU A 350 -20.31 -10.21 -2.79
C LEU A 350 -19.10 -9.90 -1.93
N LEU A 351 -18.15 -9.09 -2.43
CA LEU A 351 -16.99 -8.65 -1.67
C LEU A 351 -17.39 -7.82 -0.45
N ALA A 352 -18.33 -6.88 -0.61
CA ALA A 352 -18.83 -6.05 0.49
C ALA A 352 -19.53 -6.89 1.56
N GLY A 353 -20.41 -7.81 1.15
CA GLY A 353 -21.11 -8.73 2.04
C GLY A 353 -20.15 -9.67 2.78
N TYR A 354 -19.19 -10.27 2.06
CA TYR A 354 -18.17 -11.13 2.64
C TYR A 354 -17.27 -10.37 3.62
N SER A 355 -16.82 -9.16 3.26
CA SER A 355 -15.98 -8.33 4.13
C SER A 355 -16.70 -7.91 5.41
N CYS A 356 -17.98 -7.55 5.30
CA CYS A 356 -18.84 -7.27 6.45
C CYS A 356 -18.99 -8.50 7.35
N GLY A 357 -19.31 -9.67 6.76
CA GLY A 357 -19.43 -10.93 7.49
C GLY A 357 -18.13 -11.34 8.19
N MET A 358 -17.00 -11.24 7.49
CA MET A 358 -15.67 -11.50 8.06
C MET A 358 -15.35 -10.55 9.22
N GLY A 359 -15.72 -9.26 9.10
CA GLY A 359 -15.56 -8.30 10.19
C GLY A 359 -16.39 -8.69 11.42
N LEU A 360 -17.67 -9.00 11.24
CA LEU A 360 -18.57 -9.39 12.33
C LEU A 360 -18.11 -10.69 13.01
N VAL A 361 -17.87 -11.75 12.23
CA VAL A 361 -17.39 -13.04 12.74
C VAL A 361 -16.02 -12.89 13.39
N GLY A 362 -15.13 -12.09 12.82
CA GLY A 362 -13.81 -11.78 13.38
C GLY A 362 -13.93 -11.11 14.74
N MET A 363 -14.76 -10.07 14.86
CA MET A 363 -14.99 -9.38 16.13
C MET A 363 -15.61 -10.30 17.18
N SER A 364 -16.62 -11.10 16.82
CA SER A 364 -17.22 -12.08 17.73
C SER A 364 -16.22 -13.14 18.18
N SER A 365 -15.41 -13.66 17.25
CA SER A 365 -14.38 -14.66 17.56
C SER A 365 -13.30 -14.11 18.48
N ILE A 366 -12.86 -12.87 18.24
CA ILE A 366 -11.90 -12.18 19.12
C ILE A 366 -12.53 -11.98 20.51
N ALA A 367 -13.77 -11.52 20.61
CA ALA A 367 -14.45 -11.33 21.89
C ALA A 367 -14.52 -12.65 22.69
N VAL A 368 -14.92 -13.75 22.05
CA VAL A 368 -14.96 -15.08 22.68
C VAL A 368 -13.56 -15.56 23.08
N ALA A 369 -12.55 -15.39 22.21
CA ALA A 369 -11.18 -15.79 22.51
C ALA A 369 -10.57 -14.98 23.67
N LEU A 370 -10.88 -13.68 23.74
CA LEU A 370 -10.45 -12.79 24.80
C LEU A 370 -11.10 -13.16 26.14
N ILE A 371 -12.40 -13.45 26.15
CA ILE A 371 -13.11 -13.94 27.34
C ILE A 371 -12.54 -15.28 27.80
N SER A 372 -12.35 -16.22 26.87
CA SER A 372 -11.77 -17.54 27.17
C SER A 372 -10.39 -17.43 27.80
N LYS A 373 -9.52 -16.58 27.24
CA LYS A 373 -8.18 -16.33 27.81
C LYS A 373 -8.23 -15.71 29.20
N ALA A 374 -9.07 -14.70 29.41
CA ALA A 374 -9.22 -14.06 30.72
C ALA A 374 -9.77 -15.01 31.80
N VAL A 375 -10.71 -15.89 31.45
CA VAL A 375 -11.20 -16.92 32.38
C VAL A 375 -10.13 -17.96 32.67
N SER A 376 -9.37 -18.40 31.65
CA SER A 376 -8.31 -19.40 31.83
C SER A 376 -7.14 -18.90 32.68
N SER A 377 -6.82 -17.60 32.63
CA SER A 377 -5.79 -16.99 33.48
C SER A 377 -6.20 -16.80 34.94
N ILE A 378 -7.50 -16.93 35.28
CA ILE A 378 -7.99 -16.86 36.67
C ILE A 378 -7.81 -18.21 37.41
N VAL A 379 -7.49 -19.29 36.69
CA VAL A 379 -7.40 -20.64 37.28
C VAL A 379 -6.01 -20.97 37.86
N PHE A 380 -5.04 -20.04 37.84
CA PHE A 380 -3.74 -20.21 38.52
C PHE A 380 -3.26 -18.95 39.22
#